data_AF-A0A832NEH7-F1
#
_entry.id   AF-A0A832NEH7-F1
#
_cell.length_a   1.000
_cell.length_b   1.000
_cell.length_c   1.000
_cell.angle_alpha   90.00
_cell.angle_beta   90.00
_cell.angle_gamma   90.00
#
_symmetry.space_group_name_H-M   'P 1'
#
loop_
_entity.id
_entity.type
_entity.pdbx_description
1 polymer ?
#
loop_
_entity_poly.entity_id
_entity_poly.type
_entity_poly.pdbx_seq_one_letter_code
_entity_poly.pdbx_strand_id
1 'polypeptide(L)'
;VVTVGKRTFVTNFKRLCDTLNRDPRLVLRFLLKELGASGNIEGDAAVIYGAAARKIVKELIDVFVKNYVVCPVCGSPDTILTREERKLMQLKCTACGATTPVKPF
;
A
#
# COMPACT_ATOMS: atom_id res chain seq x y z
N VAL A 1 -7.81 -10.80 7.91
CA VAL A 1 -6.70 -10.54 8.86
C VAL A 1 -6.84 -11.55 9.97
N VAL A 2 -5.88 -12.46 10.06
CA VAL A 2 -5.83 -13.53 11.08
C VAL A 2 -4.55 -13.30 11.87
N THR A 3 -4.64 -13.27 13.20
CA THR A 3 -3.47 -13.10 14.07
C THR A 3 -3.17 -14.44 14.74
N VAL A 4 -1.97 -14.95 14.55
CA VAL A 4 -1.48 -16.18 15.19
C VAL A 4 -0.26 -15.82 16.03
N GLY A 5 -0.44 -15.79 17.35
CA GLY A 5 0.59 -15.34 18.28
C GLY A 5 1.02 -13.90 18.01
N LYS A 6 2.33 -13.69 17.76
CA LYS A 6 2.91 -12.38 17.43
C LYS A 6 3.00 -12.10 15.92
N ARG A 7 2.28 -12.87 15.09
CA ARG A 7 2.27 -12.70 13.62
C ARG A 7 0.85 -12.39 13.15
N THR A 8 0.72 -11.39 12.29
CA THR A 8 -0.55 -11.05 11.64
C THR A 8 -0.48 -11.41 10.16
N PHE A 9 -1.44 -12.19 9.70
CA PHE A 9 -1.60 -12.64 8.33
C PHE A 9 -2.74 -11.87 7.65
N VAL A 10 -2.44 -11.25 6.52
CA VAL A 10 -3.39 -10.56 5.65
C VAL A 10 -3.60 -11.41 4.40
N THR A 11 -4.55 -12.35 4.48
CA THR A 11 -4.81 -13.38 3.45
C THR A 11 -5.28 -12.83 2.09
N ASN A 12 -5.96 -11.69 2.06
CA ASN A 12 -6.51 -11.10 0.82
C ASN A 12 -5.62 -9.99 0.25
N PHE A 13 -4.35 -9.95 0.63
CA PHE A 13 -3.48 -8.83 0.32
C PHE A 13 -3.21 -8.70 -1.17
N LYS A 14 -2.86 -9.80 -1.85
CA LYS A 14 -2.58 -9.78 -3.29
C LYS A 14 -3.78 -9.33 -4.12
N ARG A 15 -4.97 -9.88 -3.86
CA ARG A 15 -6.21 -9.48 -4.54
C ARG A 15 -6.53 -7.99 -4.35
N LEU A 16 -6.26 -7.46 -3.16
CA LEU A 16 -6.43 -6.03 -2.88
C LEU A 16 -5.45 -5.19 -3.70
N CYS A 17 -4.19 -5.59 -3.77
CA CYS A 17 -3.19 -4.94 -4.60
C CYS A 17 -3.51 -5.01 -6.10
N ASP A 18 -4.00 -6.15 -6.57
CA ASP A 18 -4.43 -6.35 -7.97
C ASP A 18 -5.60 -5.43 -8.32
N THR A 19 -6.59 -5.30 -7.43
CA THR A 19 -7.74 -4.40 -7.61
C THR A 19 -7.30 -2.93 -7.65
N LEU A 20 -6.28 -2.56 -6.88
CA LEU A 20 -5.72 -1.20 -6.85
C LEU A 20 -4.69 -0.97 -7.97
N ASN A 21 -4.38 -1.98 -8.78
CA ASN A 21 -3.32 -1.96 -9.80
C ASN A 21 -1.97 -1.46 -9.23
N ARG A 22 -1.57 -2.04 -8.09
CA ARG A 22 -0.35 -1.69 -7.36
C ARG A 22 0.49 -2.90 -7.05
N ASP A 23 1.81 -2.73 -7.07
CA ASP A 23 2.74 -3.79 -6.70
C ASP A 23 2.58 -4.16 -5.21
N PRO A 24 2.30 -5.44 -4.89
CA PRO A 24 2.12 -5.89 -3.52
C PRO A 24 3.30 -5.59 -2.59
N ARG A 25 4.55 -5.67 -3.09
CA ARG A 25 5.76 -5.40 -2.29
C ARG A 25 5.83 -3.93 -1.89
N LEU A 26 5.40 -3.03 -2.77
CA LEU A 26 5.35 -1.60 -2.48
C LEU A 26 4.31 -1.29 -1.41
N VAL A 27 3.11 -1.86 -1.52
CA VAL A 27 2.05 -1.69 -0.50
C VAL A 27 2.51 -2.27 0.85
N LEU A 28 3.17 -3.43 0.83
CA LEU A 28 3.66 -4.06 2.07
C LEU A 28 4.72 -3.18 2.73
N ARG A 29 5.67 -2.65 1.95
CA ARG A 29 6.71 -1.77 2.47
C ARG A 29 6.14 -0.53 3.17
N PHE A 30 5.07 0.05 2.63
CA PHE A 30 4.35 1.15 3.29
C PHE A 30 3.78 0.71 4.64
N LEU A 31 3.06 -0.41 4.66
CA LEU A 31 2.46 -0.94 5.89
C LEU A 31 3.51 -1.25 6.96
N LEU A 32 4.64 -1.84 6.57
CA LEU A 32 5.75 -2.17 7.48
C LEU A 32 6.38 -0.92 8.08
N LYS A 33 6.54 0.15 7.29
CA LYS A 33 7.06 1.43 7.77
C LYS A 33 6.13 2.07 8.80
N GLU A 34 4.84 2.13 8.50
CA GLU A 34 3.85 2.74 9.40
C GLU A 34 3.62 1.91 10.67
N LEU A 35 3.66 0.57 10.57
CA LEU A 35 3.54 -0.32 11.73
C LEU A 35 4.83 -0.45 12.55
N GLY A 36 5.97 0.07 12.04
CA GLY A 36 7.28 -0.12 12.66
C GLY A 36 7.66 -1.60 12.82
N ALA A 37 7.21 -2.44 11.88
CA ALA A 37 7.33 -3.89 11.95
C ALA A 37 8.02 -4.45 10.71
N SER A 38 8.60 -5.64 10.85
CA SER A 38 9.11 -6.41 9.71
C SER A 38 8.03 -7.33 9.17
N GLY A 39 8.12 -7.73 7.91
CA GLY A 39 7.16 -8.65 7.31
C GLY A 39 7.59 -9.10 5.93
N ASN A 40 6.84 -10.03 5.36
CA ASN A 40 7.08 -10.55 4.03
C ASN A 40 5.77 -10.96 3.35
N ILE A 41 5.81 -11.17 2.04
CA ILE A 41 4.69 -11.72 1.27
C ILE A 41 4.91 -13.23 1.17
N GLU A 42 3.94 -14.01 1.64
CA GLU A 42 3.92 -15.47 1.49
C GLU A 42 2.72 -15.86 0.63
N GLY A 43 2.99 -16.23 -0.62
CA GLY A 43 1.96 -16.57 -1.60
C GLY A 43 1.01 -15.40 -1.85
N ASP A 44 -0.27 -15.58 -1.49
CA ASP A 44 -1.31 -14.55 -1.64
C ASP A 44 -1.51 -13.70 -0.36
N ALA A 45 -0.85 -14.08 0.74
CA ALA A 45 -0.96 -13.42 2.03
C ALA A 45 0.25 -12.54 2.35
N ALA A 46 0.03 -11.40 3.00
CA ALA A 46 1.11 -10.66 3.65
C ALA A 46 1.24 -11.07 5.12
N VAL A 47 2.46 -11.38 5.53
CA VAL A 47 2.84 -11.73 6.89
C VAL A 47 3.53 -10.54 7.53
N ILE A 48 3.00 -10.08 8.66
CA ILE A 48 3.56 -9.00 9.46
C ILE A 48 4.04 -9.62 10.78
N TYR A 49 5.32 -9.46 11.09
CA TYR A 49 5.93 -9.88 12.35
C TYR A 49 5.61 -8.84 13.43
N GLY A 50 4.37 -8.87 13.91
CA GLY A 50 3.88 -8.04 14.99
C GLY A 50 2.40 -8.32 15.26
N ALA A 51 1.93 -7.96 16.45
CA ALA A 51 0.52 -7.97 16.77
C ALA A 51 -0.15 -6.72 16.18
N ALA A 52 -0.55 -6.80 14.91
CA ALA A 52 -1.28 -5.72 14.25
C ALA A 52 -2.79 -5.97 14.36
N ALA A 53 -3.51 -5.06 15.02
CA ALA A 53 -4.96 -5.12 15.11
C ALA A 53 -5.59 -4.89 13.73
N ARG A 54 -6.66 -5.63 13.41
CA ARG A 54 -7.38 -5.50 12.13
C ARG A 54 -7.83 -4.07 11.84
N LYS A 55 -8.22 -3.32 12.87
CA LYS A 55 -8.66 -1.92 12.77
C LYS A 55 -7.54 -1.02 12.23
N ILE A 56 -6.33 -1.14 12.80
CA ILE A 56 -5.15 -0.36 12.42
C ILE A 56 -4.75 -0.69 10.98
N VAL A 57 -4.70 -1.98 10.62
CA VAL A 57 -4.35 -2.40 9.26
C VAL A 57 -5.33 -1.83 8.23
N LYS A 58 -6.63 -1.81 8.54
CA LYS A 58 -7.64 -1.22 7.66
C LYS A 58 -7.42 0.28 7.49
N GLU A 59 -7.22 1.01 8.60
CA GLU A 59 -6.99 2.45 8.58
C GLU A 59 -5.75 2.83 7.77
N LEU A 60 -4.66 2.09 7.91
CA LEU A 60 -3.44 2.29 7.10
C LEU A 60 -3.68 2.04 5.61
N ILE A 61 -4.47 1.03 5.25
CA ILE A 61 -4.85 0.78 3.85
C ILE A 61 -5.69 1.94 3.31
N ASP A 62 -6.67 2.44 4.08
CA ASP A 62 -7.51 3.57 3.66
C ASP A 62 -6.67 4.84 3.43
N VAL A 63 -5.71 5.11 4.33
CA VAL A 63 -4.72 6.19 4.17
C VAL A 63 -3.83 5.98 2.95
N PHE A 64 -3.41 4.73 2.69
CA PHE A 64 -2.61 4.41 1.51
C PHE A 64 -3.39 4.67 0.21
N VAL A 65 -4.63 4.19 0.12
CA VAL A 65 -5.49 4.40 -1.05
C VAL A 65 -5.69 5.88 -1.33
N LYS A 66 -6.01 6.66 -0.28
CA LYS A 66 -6.25 8.10 -0.42
C LYS A 66 -5.02 8.87 -0.91
N ASN A 67 -3.82 8.48 -0.50
CA ASN A 67 -2.59 9.23 -0.82
C ASN A 67 -1.82 8.70 -2.05
N TYR A 68 -1.94 7.41 -2.37
CA TYR A 68 -1.08 6.74 -3.37
C TYR A 68 -1.86 6.03 -4.50
N VAL A 69 -3.20 6.05 -4.45
CA VAL A 69 -4.07 5.46 -5.48
C VAL A 69 -5.01 6.50 -6.06
N VAL A 70 -5.69 7.27 -5.21
CA VAL A 70 -6.65 8.28 -5.67
C VAL A 70 -5.90 9.53 -6.17
N CYS A 71 -6.22 9.98 -7.38
CA CYS A 71 -5.71 11.23 -7.89
C CYS A 71 -6.29 12.43 -7.10
N PRO A 72 -5.46 13.35 -6.59
CA PRO A 72 -5.95 14.50 -5.83
C PRO A 72 -6.68 15.55 -6.70
N VAL A 73 -6.54 15.49 -8.01
CA VAL A 73 -7.12 16.45 -8.95
C VAL A 73 -8.52 16.02 -9.41
N CYS A 74 -8.65 14.76 -9.86
CA CYS A 74 -9.90 14.26 -10.47
C CYS A 74 -10.61 13.19 -9.63
N GLY A 75 -9.99 12.68 -8.56
CA GLY A 75 -10.57 11.63 -7.73
C GLY A 75 -10.57 10.23 -8.38
N SER A 76 -10.03 10.07 -9.59
CA SER A 76 -9.95 8.74 -10.23
C SER A 76 -8.93 7.84 -9.51
N PRO A 77 -9.25 6.55 -9.29
CA PRO A 77 -8.31 5.55 -8.80
C PRO A 77 -7.30 5.09 -9.87
N ASP A 78 -7.52 5.47 -11.15
CA ASP A 78 -6.66 5.09 -12.26
C ASP A 78 -5.39 5.94 -12.28
N THR A 79 -4.39 5.48 -11.54
CA THR A 79 -3.10 6.16 -11.42
C THR A 79 -1.96 5.15 -11.48
N ILE A 80 -0.79 5.60 -11.92
CA ILE A 80 0.46 4.84 -11.99
C ILE A 80 1.43 5.50 -11.01
N LEU A 81 1.96 4.71 -10.08
CA LEU A 81 2.98 5.16 -9.14
C LEU A 81 4.36 4.83 -9.71
N THR A 82 5.11 5.85 -10.12
CA THR A 82 6.49 5.74 -10.58
C THR A 82 7.45 6.15 -9.47
N ARG A 83 8.51 5.38 -9.29
CA ARG A 83 9.59 5.67 -8.33
C ARG A 83 10.86 5.96 -9.10
N GLU A 84 11.34 7.19 -9.08
CA GLU A 84 12.64 7.52 -9.65
C GLU A 84 13.75 7.19 -8.64
N GLU A 85 14.90 6.70 -9.12
CA GLU A 85 15.99 6.11 -8.34
C GLU A 85 16.58 7.01 -7.24
N ARG A 86 16.24 8.31 -7.18
CA ARG A 86 16.95 9.28 -6.32
C ARG A 86 16.12 10.20 -5.42
N LYS A 87 14.85 9.89 -5.11
CA LYS A 87 14.11 10.26 -3.85
C LYS A 87 12.64 10.61 -4.07
N LEU A 88 12.17 10.82 -5.30
CA LEU A 88 10.79 11.23 -5.55
C LEU A 88 9.94 10.05 -6.00
N MET A 89 8.82 9.84 -5.30
CA MET A 89 7.73 9.03 -5.82
C MET A 89 6.76 9.98 -6.52
N GLN A 90 6.32 9.62 -7.71
CA GLN A 90 5.39 10.40 -8.51
C GLN A 90 4.15 9.57 -8.80
N LEU A 91 3.00 10.18 -8.58
CA LEU A 91 1.70 9.61 -8.93
C LEU A 91 1.25 10.25 -10.24
N LYS A 92 1.22 9.46 -11.31
CA LYS A 92 0.75 9.89 -12.63
C LYS A 92 -0.65 9.36 -12.87
N CYS A 93 -1.64 10.24 -13.03
CA CYS A 93 -2.99 9.83 -13.35
C CYS A 93 -3.14 9.55 -14.86
N THR A 94 -3.76 8.42 -15.22
CA THR A 94 -4.03 8.07 -16.62
C THR A 94 -5.31 8.75 -17.14
N ALA A 95 -6.24 9.11 -16.26
CA ALA A 95 -7.49 9.76 -16.64
C ALA A 95 -7.34 11.26 -16.96
N CYS A 96 -6.57 12.01 -16.15
CA CYS A 96 -6.41 13.46 -16.33
C CYS A 96 -4.98 13.89 -16.72
N GLY A 97 -4.01 12.97 -16.72
CA GLY A 97 -2.61 13.26 -17.06
C GLY A 97 -1.83 14.02 -15.97
N ALA A 98 -2.46 14.38 -14.85
CA ALA A 98 -1.78 15.07 -13.75
C ALA A 98 -0.67 14.20 -13.15
N THR A 99 0.48 14.81 -12.90
CA THR A 99 1.61 14.19 -12.19
C THR A 99 1.77 14.90 -10.86
N THR A 100 1.57 14.16 -9.76
CA THR A 100 1.68 14.70 -8.40
C THR A 100 2.86 14.06 -7.68
N PRO A 101 3.79 14.83 -7.10
CA PRO A 101 4.82 14.27 -6.24
C PRO A 101 4.18 13.76 -4.93
N VAL A 102 4.51 12.54 -4.54
CA VAL A 102 4.04 11.93 -3.29
C VAL A 102 5.22 11.60 -2.37
N LYS A 103 4.95 11.56 -1.06
CA LYS A 103 5.98 11.34 -0.05
C LYS A 103 6.61 9.95 -0.21
N PRO A 104 7.94 9.84 -0.34
CA PRO A 104 8.63 8.55 -0.41
C PRO A 104 8.58 7.84 0.94
N PHE A 105 8.42 6.51 0.91
CA PHE A 105 8.46 5.66 2.11
C PHE A 105 9.61 4.65 2.11
#